data_AF-A0A8B9LHY4-F1
#
_entry.id   AF-A0A8B9LHY4-F1
#
_cell.length_a   1.000
_cell.length_b   1.000
_cell.length_c   1.000
_cell.angle_alpha   90.00
_cell.angle_beta   90.00
_cell.angle_gamma   90.00
#
_symmetry.space_group_name_H-M   'P 1'
#
loop_
_entity.id
_entity.type
_entity.pdbx_description
1 polymer ?
#
loop_
_entity_poly.entity_id
_entity_poly.type
_entity_poly.pdbx_seq_one_letter_code
_entity_poly.pdbx_strand_id
1 'polypeptide(L)' 'MGSHSSKVPLETQILILGLDGSGKSTLLYKLKYNEAVVTVPTVGFNVEMLETKEKGSAKNENS' A
#
# COMPACT_ATOMS: atom_id res chain seq x y z
N MET A 1 -12.83 -28.58 19.53
CA MET A 1 -12.68 -28.09 18.14
C MET A 1 -12.67 -26.57 18.14
N GLY A 2 -11.74 -25.95 17.41
CA GLY A 2 -11.83 -24.56 16.93
C GLY A 2 -11.09 -23.50 17.74
N SER A 3 -9.76 -23.41 17.60
CA SER A 3 -9.03 -22.19 17.95
C SER A 3 -9.08 -21.22 16.76
N HIS A 4 -9.94 -20.19 16.86
CA HIS A 4 -9.88 -19.02 15.97
C HIS A 4 -8.72 -18.13 16.43
N SER A 5 -7.55 -18.29 15.81
CA SER A 5 -6.49 -17.27 15.89
C SER A 5 -6.85 -16.16 14.92
N SER A 6 -7.58 -15.15 15.39
CA SER A 6 -7.76 -13.89 14.66
C SER A 6 -6.40 -13.18 14.61
N LYS A 7 -5.77 -13.14 13.44
CA LYS A 7 -4.62 -12.26 13.22
C LYS A 7 -5.15 -10.83 13.31
N VAL A 8 -4.68 -10.08 14.30
CA VAL A 8 -4.97 -8.65 14.38
C VAL A 8 -4.23 -7.98 13.22
N PRO A 9 -4.91 -7.19 12.36
CA PRO A 9 -4.24 -6.45 11.30
C PRO A 9 -3.17 -5.53 11.89
N LEU A 10 -1.93 -5.64 11.42
CA LEU A 10 -0.85 -4.77 11.86
C LEU A 10 -0.94 -3.44 11.10
N GLU A 11 -1.23 -2.37 11.83
CA GLU A 11 -1.15 -1.01 11.29
C GLU A 11 0.32 -0.58 11.23
N THR A 12 0.79 -0.25 10.02
CA THR A 12 2.19 0.15 9.79
C THR A 12 2.24 1.56 9.19
N GLN A 13 3.13 2.39 9.73
CA GLN A 13 3.41 3.74 9.20
C GLN A 13 4.73 3.74 8.46
N ILE A 14 4.73 4.24 7.22
CA ILE A 14 5.91 4.26 6.34
C ILE A 14 6.19 5.70 5.94
N LEU A 15 7.45 6.13 6.11
CA LEU A 15 7.95 7.43 5.65
C LEU A 15 8.77 7.24 4.38
N ILE A 16 8.37 7.90 3.29
CA ILE A 16 9.11 7.90 2.02
C ILE A 16 9.93 9.19 1.93
N LEU A 17 11.26 9.05 1.86
CA LEU A 17 12.22 10.16 1.71
C LEU A 17 12.93 10.09 0.35
N GLY A 18 13.45 11.24 -0.11
CA GLY A 18 14.17 11.34 -1.38
C GLY A 18 14.28 12.77 -1.89
N LEU A 19 15.21 12.99 -2.82
CA LEU A 19 15.47 14.29 -3.46
C LEU A 19 14.21 14.85 -4.14
N ASP A 20 14.22 16.16 -4.43
CA ASP A 20 13.19 16.75 -5.25
C ASP A 20 13.12 16.07 -6.63
N GLY A 21 11.91 15.87 -7.14
CA GLY A 21 11.69 15.16 -8.40
C GLY A 21 11.99 13.65 -8.41
N SER A 22 12.39 13.02 -7.30
CA SER A 22 12.73 11.58 -7.26
C SER A 22 11.54 10.61 -7.47
N GLY A 23 10.33 11.12 -7.71
CA GLY A 23 9.15 10.31 -8.01
C GLY A 23 8.40 9.74 -6.80
N LYS A 24 8.62 10.27 -5.59
CA LYS A 24 7.96 9.79 -4.34
C LYS A 24 6.44 9.73 -4.45
N SER A 25 5.81 10.83 -4.89
CA SER A 25 4.36 10.89 -5.05
C SER A 25 3.87 9.95 -6.15
N THR A 26 4.62 9.83 -7.26
CA THR A 26 4.30 8.89 -8.35
C THR A 26 4.30 7.44 -7.85
N LEU A 27 5.29 7.06 -7.03
CA LEU A 27 5.34 5.74 -6.40
C LEU A 27 4.15 5.53 -5.46
N LEU A 28 3.87 6.50 -4.59
CA LEU A 28 2.77 6.42 -3.63
C LEU A 28 1.42 6.20 -4.32
N TYR A 29 1.14 6.96 -5.38
CA TYR A 29 -0.11 6.81 -6.14
C TYR A 29 -0.16 5.52 -6.95
N LYS A 30 0.98 5.06 -7.49
CA LYS A 30 1.05 3.74 -8.11
C LYS A 30 0.72 2.62 -7.12
N LEU A 31 1.17 2.73 -5.88
CA LEU A 31 0.82 1.76 -4.82
C LEU A 31 -0.67 1.83 -4.45
N LYS A 32 -1.25 3.03 -4.38
CA LYS A 32 -2.64 3.23 -3.99
C LYS A 32 -3.64 2.78 -5.07
N TYR A 33 -3.38 3.12 -6.33
CA TYR A 33 -4.32 2.95 -7.43
C TYR A 33 -3.94 1.83 -8.40
N ASN A 34 -2.74 1.24 -8.25
CA ASN A 34 -2.19 0.25 -9.19
C ASN A 34 -2.08 0.77 -10.64
N GLU A 35 -1.94 2.08 -10.82
CA GLU A 35 -1.84 2.76 -12.11
C GLU A 35 -0.72 3.80 -12.12
N ALA A 36 -0.16 4.08 -13.29
CA ALA A 36 0.83 5.13 -13.46
C ALA A 36 0.13 6.49 -13.64
N VAL A 37 0.09 7.29 -12.57
CA VAL A 37 -0.56 8.61 -12.57
C VAL A 37 0.49 9.70 -12.82
N VAL A 38 0.18 10.64 -13.70
CA VAL A 38 0.98 11.88 -13.86
C VAL A 38 0.78 12.75 -12.64
N THR A 39 1.87 13.05 -11.93
CA THR A 39 1.84 13.85 -10.70
C THR A 39 2.45 15.22 -10.93
N VAL A 40 1.92 16.22 -10.21
CA VAL A 40 2.53 17.55 -10.08
C VAL A 40 3.45 17.56 -8.86
N PRO A 41 4.57 18.33 -8.85
CA PRO A 41 5.39 18.51 -7.66
C PRO A 41 4.54 18.88 -6.44
N THR A 42 4.72 18.14 -5.36
CA THR A 42 3.94 18.33 -4.13
C THR A 42 4.59 19.45 -3.31
N VAL A 43 3.79 20.40 -2.83
CA VAL A 43 4.23 21.38 -1.83
C VAL A 43 4.09 20.74 -0.45
N GLY A 44 5.18 20.60 0.30
CA GLY A 44 5.16 19.96 1.62
C GLY A 44 5.22 18.43 1.56
N PHE A 45 4.30 17.74 2.25
CA PHE A 45 4.22 16.27 2.31
C PHE A 45 2.81 15.78 1.99
N ASN A 46 2.70 14.53 1.52
CA ASN A 46 1.41 13.86 1.26
C ASN A 46 1.26 12.63 2.18
N VAL A 47 0.03 12.33 2.61
CA VAL A 47 -0.29 11.15 3.43
C VAL A 47 -1.41 10.37 2.77
N GLU A 48 -1.18 9.07 2.56
CA GLU A 48 -2.16 8.17 1.95
C GLU A 48 -2.30 6.89 2.77
N MET A 49 -3.54 6.42 2.95
CA MET A 49 -3.81 5.11 3.57
C MET A 49 -3.79 4.02 2.49
N LEU A 50 -2.98 2.99 2.67
CA LEU A 50 -2.86 1.86 1.74
C LEU A 50 -3.46 0.60 2.39
N GLU A 51 -4.41 -0.05 1.71
CA GLU A 51 -4.88 -1.37 2.10
C GLU A 51 -4.04 -2.43 1.41
N THR A 52 -3.41 -3.29 2.20
CA THR A 52 -2.66 -4.42 1.64
C THR A 52 -3.55 -5.65 1.60
N LYS A 53 -3.54 -6.36 0.47
CA LYS A 53 -4.21 -7.67 0.41
C LYS A 53 -3.48 -8.62 1.36
N GLU A 54 -4.20 -9.17 2.32
CA GLU A 54 -3.67 -10.23 3.17
C GLU A 54 -3.22 -11.39 2.28
N LYS A 55 -1.96 -11.81 2.39
CA LYS A 55 -1.51 -13.08 1.83
C LYS A 55 -2.07 -14.22 2.69
N GLY A 56 -3.37 -14.48 2.54
CA GLY A 56 -4.12 -15.42 3.37
C GLY A 56 -5.28 -16.12 2.66
N SER A 57 -5.39 -16.01 1.34
CA SER A 57 -6.39 -16.77 0.58
C SER A 57 -5.81 -17.26 -0.73
N ALA A 58 -5.01 -18.33 -0.64
CA ALA A 58 -4.87 -19.25 -1.76
C ALA A 58 -6.26 -19.86 -1.99
N LYS A 59 -7.01 -19.29 -2.93
CA LYS A 59 -8.21 -19.94 -3.46
C LYS A 59 -7.72 -21.04 -4.39
N ASN A 60 -7.77 -22.26 -3.87
CA ASN A 60 -7.69 -23.47 -4.67
C ASN A 60 -8.88 -23.44 -5.66
N GLU A 61 -8.62 -23.09 -6.91
CA GLU A 61 -9.56 -23.30 -8.00
C GLU A 61 -9.10 -24.56 -8.76
N ASN A 62 -9.47 -25.71 -8.21
CA ASN A 62 -9.59 -26.96 -8.96
C ASN A 62 -11.09 -27.27 -9.02
N SER A 63 -11.72 -26.98 -10.15
CA SER A 63 -12.66 -27.88 -10.81
C SER A 63 -12.86 -27.48 -12.27
#